data_AF-A0A1Y3BCV0-F1
#
_entry.id   AF-A0A1Y3BCV0-F1
#
_cell.length_a   1.000
_cell.length_b   1.000
_cell.length_c   1.000
_cell.angle_alpha   90.00
_cell.angle_beta   90.00
_cell.angle_gamma   90.00
#
_symmetry.space_group_name_H-M   'P 1'
#
loop_
_entity.id
_entity.type
_entity.pdbx_description
1 polymer ?
#
loop_
_entity_poly.entity_id
_entity_poly.type
_entity_poly.pdbx_seq_one_letter_code
_entity_poly.pdbx_strand_id
1 'polypeptide(L)'
;MKVYNIPYRLSFEHLINEYLYRGQYEESLNVLRTINWNCSSEQAYHCLHLIFQHLITTQLSPVSDGDTEKTIDKYIESTLATFLLPMTPIDYEIFEQILPDIRQLAIRFFYHLVRNGSLEKAYQLGGELKSTRLFLLLAQLFTMNGQPELSAKSFEQARKLLG
;
A
#
# COMPACT_ATOMS: atom_id res chain seq x y z
N MET A 1 22.15 -36.96 -20.00
CA MET A 1 22.16 -35.49 -20.08
C MET A 1 22.15 -34.95 -18.65
N LYS A 2 23.26 -34.40 -18.13
CA LYS A 2 23.27 -33.79 -16.80
C LYS A 2 22.54 -32.44 -16.89
N VAL A 3 21.38 -32.35 -16.26
CA VAL A 3 20.68 -31.07 -16.07
C VAL A 3 21.47 -30.32 -15.01
N TYR A 4 22.20 -29.28 -15.41
CA TYR A 4 22.82 -28.37 -14.46
C TYR A 4 21.69 -27.58 -13.79
N ASN A 5 21.46 -27.83 -12.50
CA ASN A 5 20.59 -27.01 -11.69
C ASN A 5 21.32 -25.68 -11.49
N ILE A 6 20.96 -24.66 -12.30
CA ILE A 6 21.51 -23.32 -12.15
C ILE A 6 21.00 -22.80 -10.81
N PRO A 7 21.87 -22.55 -9.81
CA PRO A 7 21.44 -22.35 -8.41
C PRO A 7 20.63 -21.06 -8.18
N TYR A 8 20.58 -20.17 -9.19
CA TYR A 8 19.82 -18.93 -9.12
C TYR A 8 19.06 -18.71 -10.43
N ARG A 9 17.78 -19.12 -10.47
CA ARG A 9 16.88 -18.63 -11.51
C ARG A 9 16.54 -17.18 -11.14
N LEU A 10 17.13 -16.21 -11.85
CA LEU A 10 16.81 -14.80 -11.67
C LEU A 10 15.30 -14.61 -11.93
N SER A 11 14.56 -14.31 -10.88
CA SER A 11 13.13 -13.98 -10.95
C SER A 11 12.91 -12.55 -10.46
N PHE A 12 11.78 -11.95 -10.84
CA PHE A 12 11.38 -10.63 -10.34
C PHE A 12 11.34 -10.58 -8.81
N GLU A 13 10.85 -11.65 -8.18
CA GLU A 13 10.81 -11.79 -6.73
C GLU A 13 12.21 -11.75 -6.10
N HIS A 14 13.17 -12.49 -6.64
CA HIS A 14 14.55 -12.47 -6.13
C HIS A 14 15.17 -11.07 -6.26
N LEU A 15 14.96 -10.41 -7.39
CA LEU A 15 15.50 -9.08 -7.64
C LEU A 15 14.88 -8.02 -6.70
N ILE A 16 13.56 -8.08 -6.51
CA ILE A 16 12.84 -7.23 -5.56
C ILE A 16 13.37 -7.45 -4.14
N ASN A 17 13.50 -8.70 -3.69
CA ASN A 17 14.02 -9.00 -2.35
C ASN A 17 15.43 -8.45 -2.14
N GLU A 18 16.33 -8.59 -3.13
CA GLU A 18 17.68 -8.02 -3.06
C GLU A 18 17.67 -6.49 -2.94
N TYR A 19 16.80 -5.81 -3.69
CA TYR A 19 16.66 -4.35 -3.59
C TYR A 19 16.07 -3.92 -2.24
N LEU A 20 15.03 -4.62 -1.75
CA LEU A 20 14.43 -4.34 -0.45
C LEU A 20 15.43 -4.53 0.70
N TYR A 21 16.23 -5.60 0.67
CA TYR A 21 17.26 -5.86 1.67
C TYR A 21 18.32 -4.73 1.74
N ARG A 22 18.59 -4.07 0.60
CA ARG A 22 19.53 -2.95 0.48
C ARG A 22 18.87 -1.59 0.72
N GLY A 23 17.58 -1.54 1.05
CA GLY A 23 16.81 -0.29 1.20
C GLY A 23 16.56 0.47 -0.10
N GLN A 24 16.74 -0.18 -1.26
CA GLN A 24 16.58 0.43 -2.59
C GLN A 24 15.12 0.31 -3.05
N TYR A 25 14.22 0.96 -2.33
CA TYR A 25 12.76 0.82 -2.55
C TYR A 25 12.31 1.25 -3.96
N GLU A 26 12.87 2.33 -4.51
CA GLU A 26 12.53 2.77 -5.87
C GLU A 26 12.91 1.73 -6.93
N GLU A 27 14.06 1.06 -6.79
CA GLU A 27 14.48 0.00 -7.71
C GLU A 27 13.57 -1.22 -7.61
N SER A 28 13.13 -1.58 -6.40
CA SER A 28 12.14 -2.64 -6.23
C SER A 28 10.80 -2.32 -6.94
N LEU A 29 10.37 -1.05 -6.90
CA LEU A 29 9.18 -0.57 -7.60
C LEU A 29 9.37 -0.54 -9.11
N ASN A 30 10.55 -0.16 -9.60
CA ASN A 30 10.87 -0.19 -11.02
C ASN A 30 10.76 -1.60 -11.58
N VAL A 31 11.24 -2.61 -10.84
CA VAL A 31 11.07 -4.01 -11.22
C VAL A 31 9.58 -4.36 -11.29
N LEU A 32 8.78 -4.03 -10.27
CA LEU A 32 7.34 -4.29 -10.28
C LEU A 32 6.63 -3.62 -11.49
N ARG A 33 6.98 -2.37 -11.82
CA ARG A 33 6.43 -1.62 -12.95
C ARG A 33 6.72 -2.26 -14.32
N THR A 34 7.76 -3.08 -14.42
CA THR A 34 8.07 -3.81 -15.67
C THR A 34 7.23 -5.07 -15.86
N ILE A 35 6.57 -5.57 -14.81
CA ILE A 35 5.74 -6.76 -14.90
C ILE A 35 4.43 -6.38 -15.58
N ASN A 36 4.12 -7.04 -16.70
CA ASN A 36 2.85 -6.84 -17.38
C ASN A 36 1.74 -7.61 -16.64
N TRP A 37 0.86 -6.86 -15.96
CA TRP A 37 -0.33 -7.39 -15.27
C TRP A 37 -1.22 -8.25 -16.17
N ASN A 38 -1.35 -7.91 -17.45
CA ASN A 38 -2.21 -8.67 -18.39
C ASN A 38 -1.62 -10.03 -18.78
N CYS A 39 -0.30 -10.20 -18.66
CA CYS A 39 0.37 -11.46 -18.98
C CYS A 39 0.69 -12.31 -17.74
N SER A 40 0.86 -11.69 -16.57
CA SER A 40 1.38 -12.37 -15.38
C SER A 40 0.82 -11.73 -14.11
N SER A 41 -0.51 -11.63 -14.04
CA SER A 41 -1.25 -10.97 -12.94
C SER A 41 -0.93 -11.55 -11.56
N GLU A 42 -0.85 -12.88 -11.42
CA GLU A 42 -0.50 -13.54 -10.15
C GLU A 42 0.92 -13.16 -9.69
N GLN A 43 1.88 -13.13 -10.61
CA GLN A 43 3.26 -12.77 -10.29
C GLN A 43 3.39 -11.29 -9.94
N ALA A 44 2.70 -10.41 -10.68
CA ALA A 44 2.66 -8.99 -10.41
C ALA A 44 2.06 -8.71 -9.03
N TYR A 45 0.93 -9.34 -8.71
CA TYR A 45 0.30 -9.25 -7.39
C TYR A 45 1.21 -9.77 -6.29
N HIS A 46 1.85 -10.93 -6.48
CA HIS A 46 2.77 -11.49 -5.50
C HIS A 46 3.94 -10.54 -5.21
N CYS A 47 4.55 -9.95 -6.25
CA CYS A 47 5.63 -8.98 -6.11
C CYS A 47 5.16 -7.70 -5.41
N LEU A 48 3.98 -7.19 -5.75
CA LEU A 48 3.36 -6.04 -5.08
C LEU A 48 3.15 -6.33 -3.59
N HIS A 49 2.56 -7.47 -3.27
CA HIS A 49 2.30 -7.88 -1.90
C HIS A 49 3.60 -8.00 -1.09
N LEU A 50 4.65 -8.55 -1.69
CA LEU A 50 5.96 -8.70 -1.07
C LEU A 50 6.57 -7.34 -0.71
N ILE A 51 6.58 -6.38 -1.64
CA ILE A 51 7.06 -5.01 -1.39
C ILE A 51 6.22 -4.36 -0.27
N PHE A 52 4.90 -4.41 -0.40
CA PHE A 52 3.99 -3.84 0.58
C PHE A 52 4.22 -4.40 1.99
N GLN A 53 4.33 -5.72 2.09
CA GLN A 53 4.55 -6.40 3.37
C GLN A 53 5.88 -5.97 3.99
N HIS A 54 6.96 -5.92 3.20
CA HIS A 54 8.25 -5.47 3.68
C HIS A 54 8.18 -4.04 4.25
N LEU A 55 7.60 -3.10 3.51
CA LEU A 55 7.49 -1.69 3.92
C LEU A 55 6.67 -1.52 5.20
N ILE A 56 5.52 -2.21 5.32
CA ILE A 56 4.70 -2.18 6.53
C ILE A 56 5.47 -2.75 7.74
N THR A 57 6.25 -3.82 7.54
CA THR A 57 7.01 -4.44 8.64
C THR A 57 8.24 -3.65 9.06
N THR A 58 8.92 -2.98 8.13
CA THR A 58 10.13 -2.21 8.43
C THR A 58 9.84 -1.11 9.45
N GLN A 59 8.67 -0.47 9.39
CA GLN A 59 8.30 0.54 10.37
C GLN A 59 7.95 -0.02 11.76
N LEU A 60 7.59 -1.30 11.88
CA LEU A 60 7.40 -1.90 13.20
C LEU A 60 8.72 -1.93 14.02
N SER A 61 9.86 -1.64 13.38
CA SER A 61 11.15 -1.46 14.02
C SER A 61 11.21 -0.16 14.85
N PRO A 62 11.49 -0.23 16.15
CA PRO A 62 11.45 0.92 17.08
C PRO A 62 12.60 1.93 16.90
N VAL A 63 13.41 1.81 15.85
CA VAL A 63 14.64 2.60 15.61
C VAL A 63 14.42 3.70 14.55
N SER A 64 13.22 3.83 14.00
CA SER A 64 12.96 4.68 12.83
C SER A 64 12.72 6.14 13.22
N ASP A 65 13.53 7.06 12.69
CA ASP A 65 13.30 8.51 12.81
C ASP A 65 12.13 8.97 11.92
N GLY A 66 11.38 10.00 12.34
CA GLY A 66 10.14 10.46 11.68
C GLY A 66 10.26 10.87 10.21
N ASP A 67 11.45 11.23 9.73
CA ASP A 67 11.70 11.50 8.30
C ASP A 67 11.77 10.21 7.46
N THR A 68 12.23 9.11 8.07
CA THR A 68 12.22 7.77 7.46
C THR A 68 10.79 7.28 7.28
N GLU A 69 9.91 7.54 8.25
CA GLU A 69 8.50 7.14 8.22
C GLU A 69 7.72 7.79 7.08
N LYS A 70 7.89 9.10 6.88
CA LYS A 70 7.26 9.83 5.76
C LYS A 70 7.74 9.32 4.40
N THR A 71 8.97 8.83 4.35
CA THR A 71 9.55 8.24 3.13
C THR A 71 8.95 6.86 2.86
N ILE A 72 8.72 6.04 3.90
CA ILE A 72 8.07 4.73 3.79
C ILE A 72 6.62 4.87 3.30
N ASP A 73 5.84 5.83 3.84
CA ASP A 73 4.47 6.10 3.39
C ASP A 73 4.39 6.28 1.86
N LYS A 74 5.33 7.08 1.30
CA LYS A 74 5.41 7.36 -0.13
C LYS A 74 5.65 6.09 -0.94
N TYR A 75 6.51 5.20 -0.45
CA TYR A 75 6.78 3.94 -1.14
C TYR A 75 5.61 2.96 -1.05
N ILE A 76 4.87 2.94 0.06
CA ILE A 76 3.64 2.14 0.18
C ILE A 76 2.59 2.65 -0.81
N GLU A 77 2.36 3.95 -0.84
CA GLU A 77 1.44 4.59 -1.79
C GLU A 77 1.84 4.29 -3.24
N SER A 78 3.13 4.45 -3.57
CA SER A 78 3.66 4.14 -4.90
C SER A 78 3.51 2.67 -5.26
N THR A 79 3.63 1.76 -4.29
CA THR A 79 3.42 0.32 -4.47
C THR A 79 1.97 0.05 -4.88
N LEU A 80 0.99 0.59 -4.15
CA LEU A 80 -0.42 0.43 -4.47
C LEU A 80 -0.78 1.09 -5.81
N ALA A 81 -0.20 2.26 -6.09
CA ALA A 81 -0.41 3.01 -7.32
C ALA A 81 0.04 2.23 -8.58
N THR A 82 0.99 1.30 -8.49
CA THR A 82 1.40 0.48 -9.65
C THR A 82 0.25 -0.36 -10.24
N PHE A 83 -0.76 -0.70 -9.43
CA PHE A 83 -1.96 -1.40 -9.87
C PHE A 83 -3.11 -0.43 -10.19
N LEU A 84 -3.28 0.63 -9.38
CA LEU A 84 -4.40 1.57 -9.52
C LEU A 84 -4.22 2.58 -10.67
N LEU A 85 -2.98 2.90 -11.00
CA LEU A 85 -2.58 3.84 -12.05
C LEU A 85 -1.49 3.17 -12.91
N PRO A 86 -1.80 2.07 -13.60
CA PRO A 86 -0.81 1.28 -14.29
C PRO A 86 -0.34 2.01 -15.56
N MET A 87 0.94 1.86 -15.90
CA MET A 87 1.51 2.44 -17.14
C MET A 87 0.85 1.85 -18.40
N THR A 88 0.45 0.59 -18.32
CA THR A 88 -0.35 -0.10 -19.33
C THR A 88 -1.71 -0.43 -18.75
N PRO A 89 -2.83 -0.06 -19.40
CA PRO A 89 -4.16 -0.40 -18.90
C PRO A 89 -4.30 -1.90 -18.60
N ILE A 90 -4.82 -2.21 -17.41
CA ILE A 90 -5.09 -3.59 -16.99
C ILE A 90 -6.45 -4.01 -17.54
N ASP A 91 -6.53 -5.24 -18.05
CA ASP A 91 -7.78 -5.80 -18.54
C ASP A 91 -8.83 -5.87 -17.41
N TYR A 92 -10.08 -5.54 -17.74
CA TYR A 92 -11.15 -5.38 -16.74
C TYR A 92 -11.34 -6.62 -15.85
N GLU A 93 -11.27 -7.82 -16.43
CA GLU A 93 -11.43 -9.08 -15.69
C GLU A 93 -10.33 -9.27 -14.62
N ILE A 94 -9.07 -8.96 -14.98
CA ILE A 94 -7.92 -9.03 -14.07
C ILE A 94 -8.05 -7.96 -12.98
N PHE A 95 -8.46 -6.75 -13.38
CA PHE A 95 -8.63 -5.65 -12.45
C PHE A 95 -9.68 -5.98 -11.39
N GLU A 96 -10.87 -6.43 -11.79
CA GLU A 96 -11.95 -6.80 -10.87
C GLU A 96 -11.57 -7.97 -9.96
N GLN A 97 -10.78 -8.93 -10.45
CA GLN A 97 -10.32 -10.05 -9.65
C GLN A 97 -9.37 -9.61 -8.51
N ILE A 98 -8.48 -8.67 -8.78
CA ILE A 98 -7.38 -8.29 -7.86
C ILE A 98 -7.75 -7.08 -6.98
N LEU A 99 -8.64 -6.20 -7.45
CA LEU A 99 -9.04 -4.98 -6.74
C LEU A 99 -9.50 -5.22 -5.29
N PRO A 100 -10.27 -6.27 -4.94
CA PRO A 100 -10.65 -6.54 -3.55
C PRO A 100 -9.45 -6.71 -2.63
N ASP A 101 -8.40 -7.38 -3.10
CA ASP A 101 -7.19 -7.59 -2.33
C ASP A 101 -6.37 -6.30 -2.19
N ILE A 102 -6.28 -5.51 -3.26
CA ILE A 102 -5.63 -4.19 -3.21
C ILE A 102 -6.37 -3.26 -2.25
N ARG A 103 -7.71 -3.31 -2.20
CA ARG A 103 -8.51 -2.59 -1.21
C ARG A 103 -8.18 -3.01 0.22
N GLN A 104 -7.95 -4.30 0.47
CA GLN A 104 -7.50 -4.77 1.79
C GLN A 104 -6.11 -4.23 2.16
N LEU A 105 -5.18 -4.18 1.21
CA LEU A 105 -3.86 -3.57 1.43
C LEU A 105 -3.98 -2.08 1.72
N ALA A 106 -4.82 -1.35 1.00
CA ALA A 106 -5.09 0.07 1.26
C ALA A 106 -5.70 0.30 2.65
N ILE A 107 -6.58 -0.58 3.13
CA ILE A 107 -7.09 -0.53 4.52
C ILE A 107 -5.96 -0.76 5.54
N ARG A 108 -5.04 -1.69 5.29
CA ARG A 108 -3.86 -1.88 6.15
C ARG A 108 -2.97 -0.63 6.17
N PHE A 109 -2.79 0.01 5.02
CA PHE A 109 -2.06 1.26 4.91
C PHE A 109 -2.75 2.40 5.67
N PHE A 110 -4.08 2.47 5.64
CA PHE A 110 -4.83 3.43 6.46
C PHE A 110 -4.50 3.29 7.95
N TYR A 111 -4.50 2.07 8.49
CA TYR A 111 -4.17 1.84 9.90
C TYR A 111 -2.70 2.18 10.21
N HIS A 112 -1.80 1.94 9.25
CA HIS A 112 -0.41 2.36 9.34
C HIS A 112 -0.31 3.89 9.44
N LEU A 113 -0.97 4.65 8.56
CA LEU A 113 -0.99 6.12 8.62
C LEU A 113 -1.55 6.65 9.95
N VAL A 114 -2.62 6.04 10.45
CA VAL A 114 -3.21 6.38 11.74
C VAL A 114 -2.22 6.18 12.88
N ARG A 115 -1.53 5.03 12.91
CA ARG A 115 -0.54 4.72 13.94
C ARG A 115 0.63 5.72 13.95
N ASN A 116 1.00 6.23 12.78
CA ASN A 116 2.12 7.15 12.61
C ASN A 116 1.74 8.61 12.88
N GLY A 117 0.48 8.89 13.21
CA GLY A 117 -0.02 10.25 13.39
C GLY A 117 -0.24 11.02 12.07
N SER A 118 -0.11 10.36 10.91
CA SER A 118 -0.34 10.93 9.58
C SER A 118 -1.85 11.00 9.25
N LEU A 119 -2.61 11.66 10.13
CA LEU A 119 -4.08 11.67 10.10
C LEU A 119 -4.66 12.33 8.85
N GLU A 120 -3.99 13.32 8.27
CA GLU A 120 -4.43 13.99 7.04
C GLU A 120 -4.43 13.03 5.84
N LYS A 121 -3.34 12.28 5.66
CA LYS A 121 -3.25 11.24 4.63
C LYS A 121 -4.26 10.12 4.89
N ALA A 122 -4.41 9.70 6.15
CA ALA A 122 -5.41 8.69 6.51
C ALA A 122 -6.83 9.17 6.16
N TYR A 123 -7.14 10.44 6.38
CA TYR A 123 -8.42 11.04 5.99
C TYR A 123 -8.65 11.01 4.48
N GLN A 124 -7.64 11.40 3.68
CA GLN A 124 -7.71 11.34 2.22
C GLN A 124 -7.95 9.91 1.73
N LEU A 125 -7.16 8.95 2.21
CA LEU A 125 -7.30 7.53 1.86
C LEU A 125 -8.66 6.94 2.30
N GLY A 126 -9.17 7.35 3.46
CA GLY A 126 -10.52 6.98 3.91
C GLY A 126 -11.61 7.42 2.93
N GLY A 127 -11.42 8.57 2.27
CA GLY A 127 -12.30 9.09 1.22
C GLY A 127 -12.30 8.22 -0.03
N GLU A 128 -11.12 7.83 -0.51
CA GLU A 128 -10.97 6.93 -1.67
C GLU A 128 -11.55 5.54 -1.40
N LEU A 129 -11.36 5.02 -0.19
CA LEU A 129 -11.90 3.74 0.23
C LEU A 129 -13.43 3.76 0.40
N LYS A 130 -14.03 4.94 0.56
CA LYS A 130 -15.47 5.16 0.80
C LYS A 130 -16.01 4.34 1.97
N SER A 131 -15.23 4.22 3.05
CA SER A 131 -15.59 3.40 4.20
C SER A 131 -16.08 4.25 5.37
N THR A 132 -17.37 4.14 5.69
CA THR A 132 -18.00 4.76 6.87
C THR A 132 -17.23 4.41 8.16
N ARG A 133 -16.80 3.15 8.31
CA ARG A 133 -16.10 2.67 9.51
C ARG A 133 -14.77 3.38 9.73
N LEU A 134 -14.02 3.63 8.65
CA LEU A 134 -12.72 4.32 8.74
C LEU A 134 -12.89 5.79 9.15
N PHE A 135 -13.92 6.45 8.62
CA PHE A 135 -14.24 7.83 9.00
C PHE A 135 -14.71 7.95 10.46
N LEU A 136 -15.50 7.01 10.96
CA LEU A 136 -15.88 6.98 12.38
C LEU A 136 -14.66 6.81 13.30
N LEU A 137 -13.70 5.96 12.91
CA LEU A 137 -12.46 5.80 13.66
C LEU A 137 -11.63 7.10 13.68
N LEU A 138 -11.49 7.78 12.53
CA LEU A 138 -10.82 9.09 12.48
C LEU A 138 -11.51 10.12 13.36
N ALA A 139 -12.85 10.14 13.36
CA ALA A 139 -13.60 11.08 14.19
C ALA A 139 -13.28 10.91 15.69
N GLN A 140 -13.20 9.66 16.16
CA GLN A 140 -12.81 9.36 17.54
C GLN A 140 -11.37 9.81 17.83
N LEU A 141 -10.44 9.55 16.92
CA LEU A 141 -9.03 9.94 17.09
C LEU A 141 -8.87 11.47 17.12
N PHE A 142 -9.57 12.21 16.25
CA PHE A 142 -9.57 13.67 16.27
C PHE A 142 -10.15 14.23 17.56
N THR A 143 -11.20 13.62 18.12
CA THR A 143 -11.73 13.99 19.44
C THR A 143 -10.68 13.79 20.53
N MET A 144 -10.00 12.64 20.55
CA MET A 144 -8.95 12.34 21.53
C MET A 144 -7.77 13.30 21.42
N ASN A 145 -7.44 13.76 20.21
CA ASN A 145 -6.35 14.70 19.95
C ASN A 145 -6.77 16.17 20.15
N GLY A 146 -7.98 16.45 20.63
CA GLY A 146 -8.46 17.82 20.89
C GLY A 146 -8.80 18.62 19.62
N GLN A 147 -9.13 17.95 18.52
CA GLN A 147 -9.48 18.54 17.23
C GLN A 147 -10.97 18.30 16.88
N PRO A 148 -11.92 18.94 17.60
CA PRO A 148 -13.35 18.67 17.45
C PRO A 148 -13.90 19.04 16.06
N GLU A 149 -13.33 20.03 15.38
CA GLU A 149 -13.75 20.43 14.04
C GLU A 149 -13.50 19.32 13.00
N LEU A 150 -12.32 18.68 13.05
CA LEU A 150 -11.99 17.57 12.15
C LEU A 150 -12.78 16.31 12.50
N SER A 151 -13.10 16.11 13.79
CA SER A 151 -14.01 15.06 14.22
C SER A 151 -15.40 15.24 13.61
N ALA A 152 -15.98 16.45 13.71
CA ALA A 152 -17.28 16.76 13.13
C ALA A 152 -17.31 16.55 11.60
N LYS A 153 -16.26 16.98 10.89
CA LYS A 153 -16.11 16.74 9.45
C LYS A 153 -16.07 15.25 9.12
N SER A 154 -15.34 14.46 9.89
CA SER A 154 -15.25 13.01 9.70
C SER A 154 -16.60 12.32 9.93
N PHE A 155 -17.36 12.75 10.93
CA PHE A 155 -18.74 12.29 11.16
C PHE A 155 -19.69 12.66 10.01
N GLU A 156 -19.61 13.90 9.51
CA GLU A 156 -20.42 14.33 8.38
C GLU A 156 -20.13 13.48 7.14
N GLN A 157 -18.85 13.20 6.88
CA GLN A 157 -18.44 12.35 5.77
C GLN A 157 -18.92 10.90 5.93
N ALA A 158 -18.83 10.34 7.14
CA ALA A 158 -19.38 9.02 7.44
C ALA A 158 -20.90 8.96 7.19
N ARG A 159 -21.63 10.03 7.57
CA ARG A 159 -23.08 10.13 7.34
C ARG A 159 -23.43 10.23 5.86
N LYS A 160 -22.66 10.98 5.07
CA LYS A 160 -22.85 11.07 3.60
C LYS A 160 -22.70 9.74 2.88
N LEU A 161 -21.91 8.81 3.43
CA LEU A 161 -21.73 7.48 2.85
C LEU A 161 -22.85 6.49 3.22
N LEU A 162 -23.71 6.83 4.19
CA LEU A 162 -24.84 6.00 4.64
C LEU A 162 -26.18 6.38 4.01
N GLY A 163 -26.28 7.59 3.44
CA GLY A 163 -27.47 8.09 2.75
C GLY A 163 -27.33 7.97 1.25
#